data_AF-A0A7J8I066-F1
#
_entry.id   AF-A0A7J8I066-F1
#
_cell.length_a   1.000
_cell.length_b   1.000
_cell.length_c   1.000
_cell.angle_alpha   90.00
_cell.angle_beta   90.00
_cell.angle_gamma   90.00
#
_symmetry.space_group_name_H-M   'P 1'
#
loop_
_entity.id
_entity.type
_entity.pdbx_description
1 polymer ?
#
loop_
_entity_poly.entity_id
_entity_poly.type
_entity_poly.pdbx_seq_one_letter_code
_entity_poly.pdbx_strand_id
1 'polypeptide(L)'
;MMYQKKKFRYGYIEALKCWVQELPYQGKELSMIVLLPDDIEDEATGLMQTEQQLTLDKLHEWTKPENLDFIEVHVHLPRFKLEDSYKLNSPLARLRVGDLFTSKAGLSGMSGARDLLISHIVHECFVEVNEEGTEAAAATAGIATFRMCMPEEHFVVDHPSIFFI
;
A
#
# COMPACT_ATOMS: atom_id res chain seq x y z
N MET A 1 7.51 16.82 2.06
CA MET A 1 6.21 16.24 1.68
C MET A 1 5.97 16.58 0.23
N MET A 2 5.72 15.58 -0.62
CA MET A 2 5.28 15.76 -2.00
C MET A 2 3.83 16.25 -1.98
N TYR A 3 3.41 16.97 -3.02
CA TYR A 3 2.07 17.55 -3.09
C TYR A 3 1.49 17.48 -4.50
N GLN A 4 0.22 17.10 -4.59
CA GLN A 4 -0.55 17.17 -5.83
C GLN A 4 -2.03 17.46 -5.55
N LYS A 5 -2.65 18.29 -6.40
CA LYS A 5 -4.10 18.50 -6.45
C LYS A 5 -4.64 17.95 -7.77
N LYS A 6 -5.47 16.91 -7.71
CA LYS A 6 -6.08 16.29 -8.90
C LYS A 6 -7.30 15.47 -8.49
N LYS A 7 -8.09 15.05 -9.47
CA LYS A 7 -9.12 14.03 -9.25
C LYS A 7 -8.50 12.65 -9.05
N PHE A 8 -8.80 12.05 -7.91
CA PHE A 8 -8.39 10.70 -7.56
C PHE A 8 -9.56 9.91 -7.01
N ARG A 9 -9.38 8.59 -6.89
CA ARG A 9 -10.31 7.74 -6.16
C ARG A 9 -9.94 7.82 -4.68
N TYR A 10 -10.93 8.16 -3.88
CA TYR A 10 -10.77 8.48 -2.46
C TYR A 10 -11.99 7.97 -1.70
N GLY A 11 -11.80 7.41 -0.52
CA GLY A 11 -12.90 6.91 0.28
C GLY A 11 -12.53 6.72 1.73
N TYR A 12 -13.53 6.37 2.53
CA TYR A 12 -13.39 6.19 3.97
C TYR A 12 -13.94 4.84 4.41
N ILE A 13 -13.16 4.11 5.19
CA ILE A 13 -13.55 2.84 5.79
C ILE A 13 -14.00 3.12 7.22
N GLU A 14 -15.30 3.30 7.43
CA GLU A 14 -15.87 3.59 8.75
C GLU A 14 -15.48 2.54 9.82
N ALA A 15 -15.45 1.26 9.42
CA ALA A 15 -15.12 0.16 10.32
C ALA A 15 -13.68 0.20 10.88
N LEU A 16 -12.78 0.93 10.21
CA LEU A 16 -11.37 1.10 10.58
C LEU A 16 -11.00 2.53 10.94
N LYS A 17 -11.92 3.48 10.79
CA LYS A 17 -11.64 4.92 10.83
C LYS A 17 -10.41 5.27 9.97
N CYS A 18 -10.45 4.85 8.71
CA CYS A 18 -9.27 4.88 7.84
C CYS A 18 -9.64 5.39 6.45
N TRP A 19 -8.88 6.37 5.96
CA TRP A 19 -8.94 6.90 4.61
C TRP A 19 -8.20 6.00 3.63
N VAL A 20 -8.77 5.87 2.42
CA VAL A 20 -8.21 5.14 1.29
C VAL A 20 -7.96 6.12 0.16
N GLN A 21 -6.73 6.16 -0.34
CA GLN A 21 -6.33 6.98 -1.48
C GLN A 21 -5.69 6.12 -2.56
N GLU A 22 -6.25 6.15 -3.77
CA GLU A 22 -5.64 5.50 -4.94
C GLU A 22 -4.88 6.53 -5.79
N LEU A 23 -3.62 6.23 -6.09
CA LEU A 23 -2.70 7.04 -6.88
C LEU A 23 -2.24 6.22 -8.10
N PRO A 24 -2.87 6.38 -9.27
CA PRO A 24 -2.53 5.61 -10.46
C PRO A 24 -1.16 6.00 -11.02
N TYR A 25 -0.36 4.99 -11.39
CA TYR A 25 0.89 5.18 -12.12
C TYR A 25 0.64 5.56 -13.59
N GLN A 26 1.70 5.98 -14.29
CA GLN A 26 1.65 6.22 -15.73
C GLN A 26 1.15 4.97 -16.46
N GLY A 27 0.23 5.17 -17.42
CA GLY A 27 -0.41 4.07 -18.15
C GLY A 27 -1.62 3.45 -17.44
N LYS A 28 -1.84 3.71 -16.15
CA LYS A 28 -2.97 3.21 -15.34
C LYS A 28 -3.07 1.67 -15.27
N GLU A 29 -1.97 0.97 -15.49
CA GLU A 29 -1.88 -0.48 -15.30
C GLU A 29 -1.64 -0.86 -13.84
N LEU A 30 -1.02 0.05 -13.08
CA LEU A 30 -0.74 -0.07 -11.66
C LEU A 30 -1.24 1.17 -10.92
N SER A 31 -1.60 0.99 -9.66
CA SER A 31 -2.00 2.08 -8.76
C SER A 31 -1.41 1.84 -7.38
N MET A 32 -0.83 2.88 -6.77
CA MET A 32 -0.52 2.85 -5.35
C MET A 32 -1.80 3.11 -4.55
N ILE A 33 -2.10 2.27 -3.58
CA ILE A 33 -3.21 2.43 -2.65
C ILE A 33 -2.63 2.72 -1.28
N VAL A 34 -3.06 3.81 -0.64
CA VAL A 34 -2.63 4.20 0.71
C VAL A 34 -3.82 4.12 1.66
N LEU A 35 -3.65 3.35 2.74
CA LEU A 35 -4.54 3.29 3.89
C LEU A 35 -3.96 4.14 5.02
N LEU A 36 -4.66 5.21 5.38
CA LEU A 36 -4.27 6.17 6.40
C LEU A 36 -5.34 6.20 7.51
N PRO A 37 -5.05 5.73 8.73
CA PRO A 37 -5.96 5.91 9.86
C PRO A 37 -6.31 7.40 10.10
N ASP A 38 -7.37 7.68 10.83
CA ASP A 38 -7.71 9.06 11.22
C ASP A 38 -6.67 9.65 12.20
N ASP A 39 -6.23 8.83 13.15
CA ASP A 39 -5.28 9.21 14.19
C ASP A 39 -4.60 7.95 14.77
N ILE A 40 -3.59 8.17 15.59
CA ILE A 40 -2.89 7.12 16.35
C ILE A 40 -3.71 6.83 17.63
N GLU A 41 -4.71 5.96 17.50
CA GLU A 41 -5.59 5.57 18.62
C GLU A 41 -5.01 4.42 19.50
N ASP A 42 -3.91 3.78 19.08
CA ASP A 42 -3.23 2.71 19.83
C ASP A 42 -1.89 3.15 20.43
N GLU A 43 -1.31 2.35 21.34
CA GLU A 43 -0.04 2.66 22.02
C GLU A 43 1.21 2.57 21.10
N ALA A 44 1.02 2.29 19.80
CA ALA A 44 2.10 2.03 18.85
C ALA A 44 2.02 2.91 17.60
N THR A 45 1.29 2.48 16.57
CA THR A 45 1.31 3.06 15.21
C THR A 45 -0.04 3.58 14.74
N GLY A 46 -1.14 3.26 15.42
CA GLY A 46 -2.51 3.49 14.93
C GLY A 46 -2.98 2.47 13.90
N LEU A 47 -2.13 1.50 13.53
CA LEU A 47 -2.41 0.54 12.46
C LEU A 47 -2.88 -0.82 12.96
N MET A 48 -2.90 -1.06 14.28
CA MET A 48 -3.16 -2.39 14.83
C MET A 48 -4.51 -2.95 14.39
N GLN A 49 -5.56 -2.13 14.38
CA GLN A 49 -6.88 -2.54 13.94
C GLN A 49 -6.93 -2.83 12.44
N THR A 50 -6.25 -2.01 11.64
CA THR A 50 -6.13 -2.21 10.19
C THR A 50 -5.40 -3.51 9.88
N GLU A 51 -4.25 -3.77 10.50
CA GLU A 51 -3.47 -5.00 10.31
C GLU A 51 -4.23 -6.27 10.72
N GLN A 52 -5.02 -6.21 11.79
CA GLN A 52 -5.80 -7.36 12.26
C GLN A 52 -6.97 -7.70 11.33
N GLN A 53 -7.59 -6.69 10.71
CA GLN A 53 -8.73 -6.89 9.80
C GLN A 53 -8.33 -7.02 8.33
N LEU A 54 -7.06 -6.71 8.00
CA LEU A 54 -6.53 -6.78 6.66
C LEU A 54 -6.54 -8.24 6.16
N THR A 55 -7.51 -8.52 5.31
CA THR A 55 -7.64 -9.78 4.57
C THR A 55 -7.75 -9.46 3.09
N LEU A 56 -7.50 -10.45 2.22
CA LEU A 56 -7.63 -10.25 0.77
C LEU A 56 -9.03 -9.78 0.38
N ASP A 57 -10.08 -10.37 0.96
CA ASP A 57 -11.46 -10.01 0.69
C ASP A 57 -11.77 -8.58 1.13
N LYS A 58 -11.26 -8.18 2.31
CA LYS A 58 -11.42 -6.82 2.83
C LYS A 58 -10.66 -5.80 2.00
N LEU A 59 -9.43 -6.09 1.60
CA LEU A 59 -8.66 -5.22 0.72
C LEU A 59 -9.39 -5.01 -0.61
N HIS A 60 -9.91 -6.08 -1.23
CA HIS A 60 -10.72 -5.94 -2.44
C HIS A 60 -12.01 -5.16 -2.20
N GLU A 61 -12.68 -5.35 -1.06
CA GLU A 61 -13.87 -4.59 -0.68
C GLU A 61 -13.55 -3.09 -0.57
N TRP A 62 -12.52 -2.71 0.18
CA TRP A 62 -12.15 -1.32 0.43
C TRP A 62 -11.62 -0.58 -0.81
N THR A 63 -11.06 -1.32 -1.77
CA THR A 63 -10.45 -0.77 -2.98
C THR A 63 -11.34 -0.87 -4.21
N LYS A 64 -12.58 -1.34 -4.05
CA LYS A 64 -13.55 -1.41 -5.15
C LYS A 64 -13.87 0.00 -5.68
N PRO A 65 -13.92 0.18 -7.01
CA PRO A 65 -14.33 1.43 -7.64
C PRO A 65 -15.63 2.05 -7.11
N GLU A 66 -16.58 1.20 -6.73
CA GLU A 66 -17.91 1.59 -6.26
C GLU A 66 -17.89 2.17 -4.84
N ASN A 67 -16.84 1.89 -4.07
CA ASN A 67 -16.67 2.34 -2.70
C ASN A 67 -15.74 3.56 -2.59
N LEU A 68 -15.21 4.05 -3.72
CA LEU A 68 -14.29 5.18 -3.78
C LEU A 68 -14.86 6.28 -4.67
N ASP A 69 -15.02 7.47 -4.11
CA ASP A 69 -15.45 8.65 -4.82
C ASP A 69 -14.34 9.17 -5.74
N PHE A 70 -14.71 9.62 -6.94
CA PHE A 70 -13.76 10.24 -7.88
C PHE A 70 -13.83 11.76 -7.83
N ILE A 71 -13.15 12.34 -6.84
CA ILE A 71 -13.21 13.76 -6.48
C ILE A 71 -11.83 14.41 -6.49
N GLU A 72 -11.80 15.74 -6.49
CA GLU A 72 -10.55 16.50 -6.40
C GLU A 72 -10.01 16.46 -4.96
N VAL A 73 -8.79 15.94 -4.78
CA VAL A 73 -8.15 15.76 -3.47
C VAL A 73 -6.78 16.44 -3.48
N HIS A 74 -6.46 17.12 -2.38
CA HIS A 74 -5.15 17.67 -2.06
C HIS A 74 -4.30 16.61 -1.36
N VAL A 75 -3.52 15.86 -2.13
CA VAL A 75 -2.69 14.76 -1.63
C VAL A 75 -1.34 15.28 -1.18
N HIS A 76 -0.95 14.97 0.05
CA HIS A 76 0.37 15.19 0.60
C HIS A 76 0.96 13.84 1.01
N LEU A 77 2.04 13.42 0.34
CA LEU A 77 2.66 12.11 0.56
C LEU A 77 4.16 12.29 0.85
N PRO A 78 4.75 11.60 1.83
CA PRO A 78 6.19 11.69 2.08
C PRO A 78 6.95 11.08 0.91
N ARG A 79 8.09 11.69 0.56
CA ARG A 79 9.08 11.03 -0.29
C ARG A 79 9.75 9.97 0.57
N PHE A 80 9.80 8.73 0.11
CA PHE A 80 10.43 7.65 0.87
C PHE A 80 11.17 6.67 -0.02
N LYS A 81 12.13 5.98 0.60
CA LYS A 81 12.91 4.91 0.02
C LYS A 81 12.91 3.76 1.03
N LEU A 82 12.41 2.61 0.60
CA LEU A 82 12.37 1.37 1.37
C LEU A 82 13.28 0.36 0.69
N GLU A 83 14.15 -0.25 1.48
CA GLU A 83 15.07 -1.29 1.03
C GLU A 83 15.16 -2.32 2.16
N ASP A 84 14.67 -3.53 1.90
CA ASP A 84 14.63 -4.60 2.90
C ASP A 84 15.09 -5.92 2.30
N SER A 85 15.67 -6.78 3.16
CA SER A 85 16.10 -8.13 2.81
C SER A 85 15.63 -9.11 3.89
N TYR A 86 14.84 -10.10 3.48
CA TYR A 86 14.19 -11.07 4.36
C TYR A 86 14.69 -12.49 4.09
N LYS A 87 15.09 -13.20 5.15
CA LYS A 87 15.25 -14.66 5.11
C LYS A 87 13.90 -15.33 5.33
N LEU A 88 13.32 -15.90 4.29
CA LEU A 88 11.95 -16.41 4.30
C LEU A 88 11.79 -17.79 4.95
N ASN A 89 12.87 -18.48 5.33
CA ASN A 89 12.80 -19.81 5.94
C ASN A 89 11.83 -19.88 7.13
N SER A 90 11.96 -18.96 8.09
CA SER A 90 11.14 -18.95 9.31
C SER A 90 9.68 -18.54 9.03
N PRO A 91 9.40 -17.44 8.28
CA PRO A 91 8.05 -17.13 7.83
C PRO A 91 7.35 -18.27 7.07
N LEU A 92 8.03 -18.87 6.08
CA LEU A 92 7.48 -19.96 5.28
C LEU A 92 7.26 -21.25 6.10
N ALA A 93 8.13 -21.53 7.07
CA ALA A 93 7.91 -22.64 8.00
C ALA A 93 6.64 -22.43 8.85
N ARG A 94 6.37 -21.21 9.32
CA ARG A 94 5.10 -20.88 10.02
C ARG A 94 3.87 -21.03 9.11
N LEU A 95 4.04 -20.81 7.81
CA LEU A 95 3.03 -21.06 6.78
C LEU A 95 2.97 -22.52 6.30
N ARG A 96 3.57 -23.47 7.05
CA ARG A 96 3.59 -24.91 6.77
C ARG A 96 4.36 -25.32 5.50
N VAL A 97 5.26 -24.45 5.03
CA VAL A 97 6.19 -24.73 3.91
C VAL A 97 7.61 -25.00 4.45
N GLY A 98 7.70 -25.58 5.66
CA GLY A 98 8.97 -25.82 6.35
C GLY A 98 9.76 -27.03 5.83
N ASP A 99 9.07 -28.03 5.27
CA ASP A 99 9.70 -29.29 4.85
C ASP A 99 10.75 -29.07 3.76
N LEU A 100 10.60 -28.04 2.92
CA LEU A 100 11.56 -27.63 1.88
C LEU A 100 12.97 -27.36 2.43
N PHE A 101 13.07 -26.96 3.70
CA PHE A 101 14.32 -26.59 4.36
C PHE A 101 14.94 -27.73 5.19
N THR A 102 14.38 -28.94 5.10
CA THR A 102 14.79 -30.09 5.91
C THR A 102 15.02 -31.32 5.04
N SER A 103 15.49 -32.42 5.65
CA SER A 103 15.61 -33.71 4.98
C SER A 103 14.27 -34.32 4.52
N LYS A 104 13.13 -33.72 4.89
CA LYS A 104 11.80 -34.11 4.40
C LYS A 104 11.45 -33.49 3.04
N ALA A 105 12.32 -32.66 2.47
CA ALA A 105 12.07 -31.98 1.21
C ALA A 105 11.81 -32.97 0.07
N GLY A 106 10.62 -32.90 -0.53
CA GLY A 106 10.20 -33.75 -1.63
C GLY A 106 10.61 -33.22 -3.01
N LEU A 107 11.91 -33.05 -3.27
CA LEU A 107 12.43 -32.43 -4.50
C LEU A 107 12.85 -33.44 -5.60
N SER A 108 12.25 -34.64 -5.61
CA SER A 108 12.60 -35.73 -6.52
C SER A 108 12.35 -35.42 -8.01
N GLY A 109 11.43 -34.51 -8.32
CA GLY A 109 11.18 -34.02 -9.68
C GLY A 109 12.31 -33.14 -10.24
N MET A 110 13.18 -32.60 -9.38
CA MET A 110 14.34 -31.79 -9.78
C MET A 110 15.62 -32.63 -9.86
N SER A 111 15.80 -33.59 -8.95
CA SER A 111 16.98 -34.46 -8.91
C SER A 111 16.65 -35.81 -8.27
N GLY A 112 17.29 -36.88 -8.73
CA GLY A 112 17.22 -38.20 -8.10
C GLY A 112 18.00 -38.32 -6.77
N ALA A 113 18.72 -37.27 -6.37
CA ALA A 113 19.43 -37.23 -5.09
C ALA A 113 18.45 -37.18 -3.91
N ARG A 114 18.69 -38.00 -2.88
CA ARG A 114 17.80 -38.14 -1.72
C ARG A 114 17.92 -37.02 -0.68
N ASP A 115 18.98 -36.22 -0.75
CA ASP A 115 19.30 -35.18 0.24
C ASP A 115 19.21 -33.76 -0.37
N LEU A 116 18.45 -33.59 -1.45
CA LEU A 116 18.24 -32.27 -2.04
C LEU A 116 17.22 -31.48 -1.20
N LEU A 117 17.66 -30.34 -0.68
CA LEU A 117 16.83 -29.40 0.07
C LEU A 117 17.15 -27.95 -0.33
N ILE A 118 16.27 -27.03 0.01
CA ILE A 118 16.51 -25.60 -0.10
C ILE A 118 17.18 -25.13 1.19
N SER A 119 18.40 -24.60 1.10
CA SER A 119 19.10 -24.09 2.29
C SER A 119 18.43 -22.83 2.83
N HIS A 120 18.33 -21.79 2.00
CA HIS A 120 17.70 -20.52 2.34
C HIS A 120 16.99 -19.90 1.15
N ILE A 121 15.93 -19.14 1.45
CA ILE A 121 15.28 -18.24 0.49
C ILE A 121 15.46 -16.82 1.01
N VAL A 122 16.07 -15.97 0.20
CA VAL A 122 16.28 -14.54 0.49
C VAL A 122 15.39 -13.75 -0.46
N HIS A 123 14.58 -12.85 0.10
CA HIS A 123 13.76 -11.92 -0.67
C HIS A 123 14.24 -10.50 -0.38
N GLU A 124 14.74 -9.84 -1.40
CA GLU A 124 15.16 -8.44 -1.34
C GLU A 124 14.13 -7.61 -2.11
N CYS A 125 13.69 -6.51 -1.51
CA CYS A 125 12.76 -5.59 -2.12
C CYS A 125 13.27 -4.16 -1.99
N PHE A 126 12.98 -3.38 -3.02
CA PHE A 126 13.36 -1.99 -3.13
C PHE A 126 12.20 -1.18 -3.68
N VAL A 127 11.80 -0.12 -2.99
CA VAL A 127 10.76 0.82 -3.41
C VAL A 127 11.24 2.23 -3.15
N GLU A 128 11.26 3.07 -4.19
CA GLU A 128 11.47 4.50 -4.07
C GLU A 128 10.27 5.23 -4.63
N VAL A 129 9.67 6.10 -3.81
CA VAL A 129 8.54 6.93 -4.20
C VAL A 129 8.98 8.38 -4.15
N ASN A 130 9.02 8.99 -5.33
CA ASN A 130 9.40 10.38 -5.57
C ASN A 130 8.44 11.04 -6.58
N GLU A 131 8.64 12.32 -6.84
CA GLU A 131 7.78 13.15 -7.67
C GLU A 131 7.97 12.93 -9.18
N GLU A 132 8.97 12.15 -9.62
CA GLU A 132 9.34 12.04 -11.04
C GLU A 132 8.33 11.21 -11.87
N GLY A 133 7.28 10.66 -11.25
CA GLY A 133 6.32 9.75 -11.87
C GLY A 133 5.12 10.38 -12.60
N THR A 134 4.83 11.69 -12.54
CA THR A 134 3.73 12.30 -13.34
C THR A 134 3.89 13.80 -13.55
N GLU A 135 3.78 14.21 -14.81
CA GLU A 135 3.89 15.58 -15.33
C GLU A 135 3.22 16.66 -14.47
N ALA A 136 3.96 17.75 -14.34
CA ALA A 136 3.55 19.05 -13.85
C ALA A 136 2.14 19.45 -14.34
N ALA A 137 1.22 19.62 -13.40
CA ALA A 137 -0.01 20.36 -13.62
C ALA A 137 -0.18 21.41 -12.51
N ALA A 138 0.78 22.34 -12.44
CA ALA A 138 0.52 23.66 -11.87
C ALA A 138 -0.40 24.41 -12.84
N ALA A 139 -1.70 24.16 -12.76
CA ALA A 139 -2.70 24.99 -13.42
C ALA A 139 -3.18 26.03 -12.42
N THR A 140 -2.48 27.16 -12.35
CA THR A 140 -2.98 28.40 -11.77
C THR A 140 -4.17 28.88 -12.60
N ALA A 141 -5.37 28.42 -12.27
CA ALA A 141 -6.61 28.93 -12.84
C ALA A 141 -7.27 29.85 -11.81
N GLY A 142 -6.95 31.15 -11.90
CA GLY A 142 -7.77 32.18 -11.28
C GLY A 142 -9.13 32.20 -11.97
N ILE A 143 -10.12 31.54 -11.37
CA ILE A 143 -11.52 31.65 -11.78
C ILE A 143 -12.30 32.06 -10.54
N ALA A 144 -12.68 33.33 -10.52
CA ALA A 144 -13.72 33.82 -9.63
C ALA A 144 -14.99 33.00 -9.89
N THR A 145 -15.30 32.07 -8.99
CA THR A 145 -16.50 31.26 -9.05
C THR A 145 -17.20 31.36 -7.69
N PHE A 146 -18.51 31.56 -7.74
CA PHE A 146 -19.38 31.77 -6.59
C PHE A 146 -19.04 30.82 -5.43
N ARG A 147 -18.82 31.39 -4.24
CA ARG A 147 -18.60 30.64 -2.99
C ARG A 147 -19.85 29.85 -2.62
N MET A 148 -20.00 28.64 -3.16
CA MET A 148 -20.45 27.54 -2.33
C MET A 148 -19.22 27.02 -1.61
N CYS A 149 -19.28 26.93 -0.28
CA CYS A 149 -18.25 26.27 0.53
C CYS A 149 -18.30 24.77 0.22
N MET A 150 -17.78 24.36 -0.93
CA MET A 150 -17.47 22.97 -1.18
C MET A 150 -16.26 22.66 -0.30
N PRO A 151 -16.33 21.68 0.62
CA PRO A 151 -15.16 21.28 1.39
C PRO A 151 -14.06 20.85 0.42
N GLU A 152 -12.85 21.37 0.63
CA GLU A 152 -11.66 20.86 -0.05
C GLU A 152 -11.20 19.62 0.72
N GLU A 153 -11.08 18.49 0.03
CA GLU A 153 -10.62 17.26 0.67
C GLU A 153 -9.09 17.22 0.69
N HIS A 154 -8.54 17.00 1.88
CA HIS A 154 -7.10 16.93 2.11
C HIS A 154 -6.73 15.54 2.60
N PHE A 155 -5.84 14.87 1.86
CA PHE A 155 -5.27 13.59 2.28
C PHE A 155 -3.79 13.80 2.61
N VAL A 156 -3.48 13.87 3.91
CA VAL A 156 -2.13 14.21 4.40
C VAL A 156 -1.54 13.02 5.13
N VAL A 157 -0.56 12.36 4.52
CA VAL A 157 0.12 11.20 5.10
C VAL A 157 1.26 11.68 6.00
N ASP A 158 0.93 12.09 7.21
CA ASP A 158 1.88 12.62 8.21
C ASP A 158 2.11 11.70 9.42
N HIS A 159 1.46 10.53 9.44
CA HIS A 159 1.59 9.50 10.47
C HIS A 159 1.62 8.09 9.83
N PRO A 160 1.86 7.01 10.60
CA PRO A 160 2.02 5.67 10.04
C PRO A 160 0.83 5.26 9.16
N SER A 161 1.13 4.70 7.99
CA SER A 161 0.17 4.26 6.99
C SER A 161 0.62 2.95 6.36
N ILE A 162 -0.31 2.26 5.71
CA ILE A 162 -0.03 1.05 4.92
C ILE A 162 -0.23 1.40 3.45
N PHE A 163 0.65 0.93 2.58
CA PHE A 163 0.48 1.08 1.14
C PHE A 163 0.60 -0.24 0.38
N PHE A 164 -0.06 -0.30 -0.78
CA PHE A 164 -0.01 -1.40 -1.74
C PHE A 164 0.26 -0.83 -3.13
N ILE A 165 0.87 -1.62 -4.02
CA ILE A 165 1.11 -1.28 -5.44
C ILE A 165 0.59 -2.44 -6.30
#